data_AF-A0AAE4A7F2-F1
#
_entry.id   AF-A0AAE4A7F2-F1
#
_cell.length_a   1.000
_cell.length_b   1.000
_cell.length_c   1.000
_cell.angle_alpha   90.00
_cell.angle_beta   90.00
_cell.angle_gamma   90.00
#
_symmetry.space_group_name_H-M   'P 1'
#
loop_
_entity.id
_entity.type
_entity.pdbx_description
1 polymer ?
#
loop_
_entity_poly.entity_id
_entity_poly.type
_entity_poly.pdbx_seq_one_letter_code
_entity_poly.pdbx_strand_id
1 'polypeptide(L)'
;MIRPLLAVILGLAAAALLCASTASATITLTYSGTTIGIQGTGDNATYLGFDNGRTTVTVRNSTGVVNSSGGACVEEVVVPLGSYFHCPGAATALSASYGAGFDHLQLEGVCIPSITATMGDGTNEFMRPDGCPADQLATITGGSGYDWFVGGNGPDHFIGLGGDDELRGHGGDDILEGGEGNDKLWGEDGNDTVLGQGGNDRLRGDAGNDTIAGGDGDDQIGTDDVGGGADDISGGAGSDYLDFDAHPGGISITLDGAANDGAPGEGDNVHDDFERIYGSRGNDTFVGGPGNDVFNGGSGADTIHGGPGNDELTGGSDADQVFGDAGNDTLYGGESDDVVDGGPGRDSLFGDYSACSSWSCPAGNDTLLARDGEGDAVNCGAGADIATVDAVDTISQDGFMLCETIDRAAAPAPDPQPRGGGGGGGGGGTTTSPLRAASARGGARRVTVTVTLRRAATVTITVTRSGARRALGTVKLKAKKAGKLTTTIRRVGRKPLKPGRYKLVVKVGKTSKTFTVKVR
;
A
#
# COMPACT_ATOMS: atom_id res chain seq x y z
N MET A 1 -50.28 26.81 -37.59
CA MET A 1 -49.99 26.79 -39.03
C MET A 1 -48.49 26.96 -39.23
N ILE A 2 -47.84 25.92 -39.78
CA ILE A 2 -46.75 25.97 -40.78
C ILE A 2 -45.36 26.56 -40.35
N ARG A 3 -44.36 25.64 -40.25
CA ARG A 3 -42.87 25.78 -40.41
C ARG A 3 -42.48 26.17 -41.87
N PRO A 4 -41.20 26.30 -42.35
CA PRO A 4 -39.83 26.43 -41.75
C PRO A 4 -38.90 27.48 -42.48
N LEU A 5 -37.63 27.65 -42.05
CA LEU A 5 -36.36 27.74 -42.87
C LEU A 5 -35.15 28.02 -41.91
N LEU A 6 -34.14 27.13 -41.77
CA LEU A 6 -32.79 27.12 -42.40
C LEU A 6 -32.02 28.47 -42.29
N ALA A 7 -30.73 28.61 -41.96
CA ALA A 7 -29.61 27.73 -41.56
C ALA A 7 -28.34 28.59 -41.24
N VAL A 8 -27.26 27.94 -40.74
CA VAL A 8 -25.81 28.30 -40.83
C VAL A 8 -25.27 29.35 -39.82
N ILE A 9 -24.09 29.28 -39.17
CA ILE A 9 -23.12 28.29 -38.60
C ILE A 9 -22.00 29.16 -37.94
N LEU A 10 -21.29 28.62 -36.92
CA LEU A 10 -20.03 29.08 -36.29
C LEU A 10 -20.10 30.41 -35.49
N GLY A 11 -19.46 30.61 -34.33
CA GLY A 11 -18.38 29.92 -33.62
C GLY A 11 -17.58 31.00 -32.84
N LEU A 12 -16.94 30.61 -31.73
CA LEU A 12 -15.95 31.34 -30.90
C LEU A 12 -16.40 32.30 -29.77
N ALA A 13 -16.01 31.86 -28.57
CA ALA A 13 -15.15 32.54 -27.59
C ALA A 13 -15.69 33.76 -26.81
N ALA A 14 -15.81 33.58 -25.49
CA ALA A 14 -15.24 34.50 -24.51
C ALA A 14 -15.31 33.92 -23.08
N ALA A 15 -14.23 34.18 -22.33
CA ALA A 15 -14.13 34.21 -20.87
C ALA A 15 -13.72 32.92 -20.15
N ALA A 16 -12.43 32.59 -20.25
CA ALA A 16 -11.66 32.31 -19.03
C ALA A 16 -10.66 33.45 -18.85
N LEU A 17 -10.69 33.98 -17.63
CA LEU A 17 -10.15 35.25 -17.20
C LEU A 17 -8.64 35.13 -16.93
N LEU A 18 -7.90 36.18 -17.26
CA LEU A 18 -6.47 36.32 -17.09
C LEU A 18 -5.99 35.99 -15.67
N CYS A 19 -5.01 35.10 -15.57
CA CYS A 19 -3.81 35.36 -14.79
C CYS A 19 -2.67 35.52 -15.80
N ALA A 20 -2.38 36.75 -16.20
CA ALA A 20 -1.17 37.03 -16.97
C ALA A 20 0.02 36.97 -16.00
N SER A 21 0.75 35.85 -15.98
CA SER A 21 2.14 35.91 -15.51
C SER A 21 2.91 36.70 -16.57
N THR A 22 3.53 37.81 -16.16
CA THR A 22 4.38 38.63 -17.03
C THR A 22 5.81 38.09 -17.07
N ALA A 23 5.97 36.77 -17.24
CA ALA A 23 7.28 36.20 -17.54
C ALA A 23 7.44 36.25 -19.07
N SER A 24 8.21 37.21 -19.59
CA SER A 24 8.63 37.16 -20.99
C SER A 24 9.71 36.10 -21.13
N ALA A 25 9.32 34.91 -21.55
CA ALA A 25 10.25 33.85 -21.87
C ALA A 25 11.07 34.19 -23.12
N THR A 26 12.40 34.00 -23.05
CA THR A 26 13.29 34.10 -24.22
C THR A 26 13.70 32.69 -24.62
N ILE A 27 13.30 32.26 -25.81
CA ILE A 27 13.72 30.98 -26.39
C ILE A 27 14.75 31.21 -27.48
N THR A 28 15.93 30.59 -27.37
CA THR A 28 16.96 30.60 -28.41
C THR A 28 16.98 29.25 -29.12
N LEU A 29 16.94 29.28 -30.45
CA LEU A 29 17.06 28.09 -31.29
C LEU A 29 18.41 28.05 -32.01
N THR A 30 19.12 26.93 -31.90
CA THR A 30 20.36 26.68 -32.65
C THR A 30 20.21 25.42 -33.48
N TYR A 31 20.60 25.46 -34.75
CA TYR A 31 20.64 24.27 -35.61
C TYR A 31 22.08 24.02 -36.07
N SER A 32 22.63 22.85 -35.75
CA SER A 32 23.99 22.46 -36.14
C SER A 32 24.00 21.01 -36.62
N GLY A 33 24.25 20.81 -37.92
CA GLY A 33 24.29 19.47 -38.51
C GLY A 33 22.90 18.83 -38.54
N THR A 34 22.67 17.85 -37.66
CA THR A 34 21.38 17.15 -37.48
C THR A 34 20.74 17.41 -36.10
N THR A 35 21.31 18.30 -35.28
CA THR A 35 20.79 18.60 -33.93
C THR A 35 20.04 19.94 -33.89
N ILE A 36 18.87 19.94 -33.26
CA ILE A 36 18.08 21.12 -32.92
C ILE A 36 18.29 21.41 -31.44
N GLY A 37 18.85 22.57 -31.09
CA GLY A 37 19.02 23.04 -29.73
C GLY A 37 17.97 24.08 -29.35
N ILE A 38 17.31 23.90 -28.23
CA ILE A 38 16.32 24.84 -27.64
C ILE A 38 16.82 25.27 -26.27
N GLN A 39 16.84 26.57 -26.00
CA GLN A 39 17.13 27.11 -24.68
C GLN A 39 16.04 28.09 -24.26
N GLY A 40 15.32 27.82 -23.17
CA GLY A 40 14.24 28.65 -22.62
C GLY A 40 14.56 29.18 -21.22
N THR A 41 13.89 30.26 -20.80
CA THR A 41 13.95 30.80 -19.43
C THR A 41 12.58 31.33 -19.02
N GLY A 42 12.13 31.09 -17.78
CA GLY A 42 10.75 31.40 -17.35
C GLY A 42 9.74 30.39 -17.90
N ASP A 43 8.43 30.65 -17.77
CA ASP A 43 7.38 29.75 -18.27
C ASP A 43 7.46 29.57 -19.81
N ASN A 44 7.74 28.35 -20.31
CA ASN A 44 7.81 28.05 -21.74
C ASN A 44 6.75 27.01 -22.16
N ALA A 45 6.15 27.21 -23.32
CA ALA A 45 5.45 26.14 -24.03
C ALA A 45 6.07 26.02 -25.41
N THR A 46 6.58 24.84 -25.74
CA THR A 46 7.29 24.56 -26.99
C THR A 46 6.63 23.38 -27.69
N TYR A 47 6.16 23.63 -28.90
CA TYR A 47 5.58 22.61 -29.78
C TYR A 47 6.48 22.42 -30.99
N LEU A 48 6.92 21.19 -31.26
CA LEU A 48 7.69 20.88 -32.46
C LEU A 48 6.82 20.11 -33.46
N GLY A 49 6.68 20.66 -34.66
CA GLY A 49 5.95 20.05 -35.76
C GLY A 49 6.64 20.23 -37.12
N PHE A 50 6.34 19.38 -38.10
CA PHE A 50 6.72 19.61 -39.50
C PHE A 50 5.56 20.29 -40.23
N ASP A 51 5.85 21.32 -41.02
CA ASP A 51 4.82 22.02 -41.81
C ASP A 51 4.39 21.14 -43.00
N ASN A 52 3.08 20.94 -43.16
CA ASN A 52 2.54 20.01 -44.15
C ASN A 52 2.88 20.52 -45.57
N GLY A 53 3.85 19.88 -46.23
CA GLY A 53 4.39 20.30 -47.54
C GLY A 53 5.75 21.02 -47.50
N ARG A 54 6.46 21.08 -46.37
CA ARG A 54 7.85 21.58 -46.29
C ARG A 54 8.76 20.68 -45.45
N THR A 55 10.02 20.60 -45.83
CA THR A 55 11.12 19.94 -45.09
C THR A 55 11.64 20.81 -43.93
N THR A 56 10.80 21.61 -43.28
CA THR A 56 11.26 22.56 -42.24
C THR A 56 10.59 22.23 -40.91
N VAL A 57 11.41 22.02 -39.88
CA VAL A 57 10.93 21.89 -38.49
C VAL A 57 10.42 23.26 -38.03
N THR A 58 9.14 23.28 -37.70
CA THR A 58 8.44 24.42 -37.14
C THR A 58 8.45 24.28 -35.63
N VAL A 59 9.09 25.21 -34.94
CA VAL A 59 8.99 25.32 -33.48
C VAL A 59 7.96 26.40 -33.19
N ARG A 60 6.89 26.08 -32.47
CA ARG A 60 5.94 27.09 -32.00
C ARG A 60 6.14 27.28 -30.52
N ASN A 61 6.16 28.54 -30.09
CA ASN A 61 6.15 28.87 -28.66
C ASN A 61 4.92 29.71 -28.29
N SER A 62 4.77 30.00 -27.00
CA SER A 62 3.69 30.85 -26.46
C SER A 62 3.63 32.27 -27.06
N THR A 63 4.70 32.74 -27.71
CA THR A 63 4.80 34.06 -28.35
C THR A 63 4.64 34.03 -29.88
N GLY A 64 4.63 32.85 -30.51
CA GLY A 64 4.48 32.69 -31.96
C GLY A 64 5.30 31.54 -32.57
N VAL A 65 5.31 31.47 -33.91
CA VAL A 65 6.04 30.45 -34.68
C VAL A 65 7.48 30.91 -34.95
N VAL A 66 8.47 30.10 -34.57
CA VAL A 66 9.88 30.27 -34.89
C VAL A 66 10.32 29.13 -35.81
N ASN A 67 10.54 29.44 -37.09
CA ASN A 67 10.96 28.43 -38.07
C ASN A 67 12.47 28.17 -37.95
N SER A 68 12.86 26.89 -37.89
CA SER A 68 14.25 26.49 -38.09
C SER A 68 14.45 26.04 -39.54
N SER A 69 15.42 26.64 -40.24
CA SER A 69 15.77 26.26 -41.61
C SER A 69 17.03 25.39 -41.56
N GLY A 70 16.89 24.06 -41.61
CA GLY A 70 18.07 23.20 -41.42
C GLY A 70 17.98 21.74 -41.84
N GLY A 71 16.88 21.03 -41.57
CA GLY A 71 16.82 19.57 -41.79
C GLY A 71 16.14 19.17 -43.09
N ALA A 72 16.89 18.82 -44.14
CA ALA A 72 16.28 18.23 -45.34
C ALA A 72 15.97 16.74 -45.11
N CYS A 73 14.72 16.42 -44.76
CA CYS A 73 14.19 15.07 -44.96
C CYS A 73 13.90 14.90 -46.44
N VAL A 74 14.74 14.14 -47.16
CA VAL A 74 14.66 14.05 -48.61
C VAL A 74 13.67 12.96 -49.02
N GLU A 75 12.41 13.35 -49.23
CA GLU A 75 11.54 13.07 -50.39
C GLU A 75 10.17 13.69 -50.11
N GLU A 76 9.47 14.14 -51.16
CA GLU A 76 8.13 14.73 -51.06
C GLU A 76 7.13 13.66 -50.62
N VAL A 77 6.94 13.50 -49.31
CA VAL A 77 5.98 12.54 -48.74
C VAL A 77 4.64 13.24 -48.49
N VAL A 78 3.58 12.74 -49.13
CA VAL A 78 2.21 13.13 -48.82
C VAL A 78 1.82 12.41 -47.51
N VAL A 79 1.90 13.12 -46.39
CA VAL A 79 1.50 12.61 -45.09
C VAL A 79 -0.03 12.70 -44.98
N PRO A 80 -0.76 11.59 -44.77
CA PRO A 80 -2.20 11.64 -44.52
C PRO A 80 -2.49 12.50 -43.28
N LEU A 81 -3.63 13.19 -43.26
CA LEU A 81 -4.08 13.94 -42.09
C LEU A 81 -4.15 12.99 -40.87
N GLY A 82 -3.36 13.27 -39.85
CA GLY A 82 -3.27 12.47 -38.63
C GLY A 82 -2.15 11.42 -38.60
N SER A 83 -1.22 11.42 -39.57
CA SER A 83 -0.05 10.51 -39.55
C SER A 83 1.21 11.22 -39.07
N TYR A 84 2.06 10.52 -38.31
CA TYR A 84 3.35 11.01 -37.84
C TYR A 84 4.41 10.93 -38.94
N PHE A 85 5.22 11.99 -39.08
CA PHE A 85 6.29 12.04 -40.06
C PHE A 85 7.61 11.56 -39.45
N HIS A 86 8.11 10.43 -39.97
CA HIS A 86 9.44 9.91 -39.68
C HIS A 86 10.34 10.12 -40.90
N CYS A 87 11.60 10.52 -40.69
CA CYS A 87 12.60 10.66 -41.74
C CYS A 87 13.60 9.50 -41.68
N PRO A 88 13.43 8.43 -42.48
CA PRO A 88 14.34 7.29 -42.45
C PRO A 88 15.76 7.75 -42.81
N GLY A 89 16.72 7.50 -41.92
CA GLY A 89 18.15 7.79 -42.16
C GLY A 89 18.64 9.20 -41.75
N ALA A 90 17.79 10.05 -41.19
CA ALA A 90 18.23 11.31 -40.56
C ALA A 90 18.47 11.08 -39.06
N ALA A 91 19.73 11.11 -38.61
CA ALA A 91 20.11 11.08 -37.20
C ALA A 91 19.78 12.42 -36.51
N THR A 92 18.50 12.80 -36.54
CA THR A 92 18.03 14.09 -36.02
C THR A 92 17.91 13.96 -34.50
N ALA A 93 18.59 14.82 -33.77
CA ALA A 93 18.51 14.86 -32.31
C ALA A 93 17.93 16.21 -31.85
N LEU A 94 17.10 16.19 -30.81
CA LEU A 94 16.63 17.39 -30.13
C LEU A 94 17.37 17.50 -28.79
N SER A 95 17.98 18.65 -28.53
CA SER A 95 18.44 19.01 -27.20
C SER A 95 17.66 20.23 -26.70
N ALA A 96 17.06 20.14 -25.53
CA ALA A 96 16.34 21.25 -24.91
C ALA A 96 16.85 21.51 -23.49
N SER A 97 16.89 22.78 -23.09
CA SER A 97 17.20 23.18 -21.72
C SER A 97 16.32 24.37 -21.36
N TYR A 98 15.55 24.21 -20.30
CA TYR A 98 14.62 25.19 -19.79
C TYR A 98 15.10 25.73 -18.43
N GLY A 99 14.48 26.83 -17.99
CA GLY A 99 14.85 27.52 -16.76
C GLY A 99 13.87 27.18 -15.64
N ALA A 100 13.72 28.07 -14.66
CA ALA A 100 12.65 27.92 -13.68
C ALA A 100 11.30 28.37 -14.26
N GLY A 101 10.20 27.67 -13.97
CA GLY A 101 8.85 28.04 -14.38
C GLY A 101 7.94 26.84 -14.65
N PHE A 102 6.87 27.10 -15.40
CA PHE A 102 6.11 26.03 -16.05
C PHE A 102 6.67 25.78 -17.45
N ASP A 103 7.20 24.58 -17.71
CA ASP A 103 7.82 24.24 -19.00
C ASP A 103 7.13 23.05 -19.68
N HIS A 104 6.60 23.28 -20.88
CA HIS A 104 5.88 22.27 -21.69
C HIS A 104 6.65 21.98 -22.97
N LEU A 105 7.04 20.73 -23.20
CA LEU A 105 7.66 20.23 -24.42
C LEU A 105 6.79 19.14 -25.05
N GLN A 106 6.17 19.46 -26.19
CA GLN A 106 5.32 18.52 -26.92
C GLN A 106 5.74 18.41 -28.38
N LEU A 107 5.74 17.19 -28.89
CA LEU A 107 5.90 16.95 -30.33
C LEU A 107 4.50 16.83 -30.95
N GLU A 108 4.29 17.40 -32.13
CA GLU A 108 3.01 17.35 -32.84
C GLU A 108 3.22 16.78 -34.25
N GLY A 109 2.81 15.52 -34.48
CA GLY A 109 2.87 14.91 -35.82
C GLY A 109 4.28 14.57 -36.30
N VAL A 110 5.27 14.50 -35.40
CA VAL A 110 6.68 14.28 -35.72
C VAL A 110 7.32 13.30 -34.75
N CYS A 111 8.14 12.40 -35.27
CA CYS A 111 8.92 11.45 -34.49
C CYS A 111 10.41 11.78 -34.61
N ILE A 112 11.02 12.28 -33.53
CA ILE A 112 12.45 12.62 -33.47
C ILE A 112 13.21 11.41 -32.89
N PRO A 113 14.21 10.85 -33.60
CA PRO A 113 14.91 9.65 -33.16
C PRO A 113 15.56 9.71 -31.78
N SER A 114 16.06 10.88 -31.37
CA SER A 114 16.66 11.07 -30.06
C SER A 114 16.31 12.44 -29.49
N ILE A 115 15.84 12.46 -28.25
CA ILE A 115 15.50 13.68 -27.52
C ILE A 115 16.27 13.68 -26.21
N THR A 116 16.89 14.80 -25.88
CA THR A 116 17.45 15.05 -24.56
C THR A 116 16.94 16.39 -24.06
N ALA A 117 16.23 16.44 -22.93
CA ALA A 117 15.72 17.69 -22.39
C ALA A 117 16.02 17.81 -20.89
N THR A 118 16.34 19.03 -20.44
CA THR A 118 16.35 19.40 -19.03
C THR A 118 15.30 20.47 -18.82
N MET A 119 14.26 20.18 -18.04
CA MET A 119 13.06 21.03 -17.92
C MET A 119 13.20 22.13 -16.85
N GLY A 120 14.16 22.01 -15.93
CA GLY A 120 14.44 23.06 -14.93
C GLY A 120 13.42 23.08 -13.79
N ASP A 121 13.55 24.03 -12.86
CA ASP A 121 12.74 24.05 -11.63
C ASP A 121 11.28 24.44 -11.90
N GLY A 122 10.30 23.75 -11.32
CA GLY A 122 8.90 24.16 -11.36
C GLY A 122 7.99 23.05 -11.82
N THR A 123 7.00 23.35 -12.65
CA THR A 123 6.05 22.31 -13.13
C THR A 123 6.31 22.02 -14.58
N ASN A 124 6.75 20.80 -14.91
CA ASN A 124 7.13 20.48 -16.28
C ASN A 124 6.24 19.41 -16.91
N GLU A 125 6.10 19.47 -18.23
CA GLU A 125 5.33 18.51 -19.00
C GLU A 125 6.11 18.10 -20.26
N PHE A 126 6.26 16.79 -20.46
CA PHE A 126 6.80 16.20 -21.67
C PHE A 126 5.85 15.13 -22.19
N MET A 127 5.53 15.19 -23.47
CA MET A 127 4.74 14.14 -24.12
C MET A 127 5.34 13.78 -25.47
N ARG A 128 5.70 12.50 -25.61
CA ARG A 128 5.92 11.90 -26.92
C ARG A 128 4.58 11.45 -27.51
N PRO A 129 4.34 11.67 -28.80
CA PRO A 129 3.13 11.20 -29.45
C PRO A 129 3.11 9.69 -29.70
N ASP A 130 1.93 9.10 -29.58
CA ASP A 130 1.66 7.70 -29.91
C ASP A 130 2.06 7.37 -31.36
N GLY A 131 2.60 6.17 -31.58
CA GLY A 131 2.84 5.66 -32.94
C GLY A 131 4.17 6.10 -33.56
N CYS A 132 5.07 6.70 -32.77
CA CYS A 132 6.47 6.77 -33.15
C CYS A 132 7.12 5.37 -33.16
N PRO A 133 8.14 5.15 -34.03
CA PRO A 133 8.86 3.88 -34.08
C PRO A 133 9.49 3.49 -32.74
N ALA A 134 9.63 2.19 -32.50
CA ALA A 134 10.15 1.63 -31.25
C ALA A 134 11.66 1.82 -31.03
N ASP A 135 12.39 2.43 -31.98
CA ASP A 135 13.84 2.68 -31.87
C ASP A 135 14.17 4.10 -31.39
N GLN A 136 13.18 4.88 -30.95
CA GLN A 136 13.35 6.26 -30.55
C GLN A 136 13.59 6.41 -29.04
N LEU A 137 14.61 7.18 -28.68
CA LEU A 137 15.03 7.41 -27.29
C LEU A 137 14.73 8.83 -26.81
N ALA A 138 14.11 8.99 -25.65
CA ALA A 138 14.01 10.26 -24.94
C ALA A 138 14.75 10.14 -23.62
N THR A 139 15.57 11.13 -23.31
CA THR A 139 16.14 11.33 -21.97
C THR A 139 15.65 12.67 -21.46
N ILE A 140 14.70 12.65 -20.52
CA ILE A 140 14.09 13.85 -19.97
C ILE A 140 14.45 13.96 -18.50
N THR A 141 15.07 15.06 -18.12
CA THR A 141 15.38 15.39 -16.74
C THR A 141 14.52 16.55 -16.29
N GLY A 142 13.78 16.33 -15.20
CA GLY A 142 12.94 17.26 -14.50
C GLY A 142 13.69 18.25 -13.63
N GLY A 143 13.03 18.68 -12.56
CA GLY A 143 13.48 19.73 -11.66
C GLY A 143 13.08 19.48 -10.21
N SER A 144 12.79 20.54 -9.47
CA SER A 144 12.42 20.46 -8.05
C SER A 144 10.92 20.62 -7.78
N GLY A 145 10.08 20.50 -8.81
CA GLY A 145 8.63 20.55 -8.67
C GLY A 145 7.97 19.51 -9.56
N TYR A 146 6.63 19.51 -9.56
CA TYR A 146 5.82 18.49 -10.22
C TYR A 146 6.14 18.34 -11.71
N ASP A 147 6.57 17.15 -12.11
CA ASP A 147 6.91 16.82 -13.48
C ASP A 147 5.99 15.72 -14.02
N TRP A 148 5.47 15.92 -15.24
CA TRP A 148 4.63 14.94 -15.91
C TRP A 148 5.22 14.53 -17.26
N PHE A 149 5.83 13.36 -17.30
CA PHE A 149 6.50 12.85 -18.50
C PHE A 149 5.80 11.60 -19.04
N VAL A 150 5.58 11.60 -20.34
CA VAL A 150 4.91 10.51 -21.07
C VAL A 150 5.76 10.12 -22.28
N GLY A 151 6.19 8.86 -22.28
CA GLY A 151 7.02 8.23 -23.29
C GLY A 151 6.25 7.79 -24.53
N GLY A 152 6.90 6.99 -25.37
CA GLY A 152 6.27 6.37 -26.54
C GLY A 152 6.58 4.88 -26.60
N ASN A 153 6.64 4.30 -27.81
CA ASN A 153 6.87 2.85 -27.96
C ASN A 153 8.35 2.44 -27.96
N GLY A 154 9.26 3.35 -27.67
CA GLY A 154 10.70 3.10 -27.72
C GLY A 154 11.34 3.50 -26.39
N PRO A 155 12.54 2.98 -26.10
CA PRO A 155 13.14 3.07 -24.77
C PRO A 155 13.33 4.52 -24.37
N ASP A 156 12.84 4.91 -23.20
CA ASP A 156 12.86 6.25 -22.66
C ASP A 156 13.53 6.25 -21.27
N HIS A 157 14.17 7.35 -20.90
CA HIS A 157 14.83 7.54 -19.60
C HIS A 157 14.34 8.85 -18.98
N PHE A 158 13.48 8.74 -17.99
CA PHE A 158 12.89 9.87 -17.29
C PHE A 158 13.42 9.98 -15.87
N ILE A 159 13.77 11.21 -15.48
CA ILE A 159 14.33 11.52 -14.16
C ILE A 159 13.52 12.71 -13.62
N GLY A 160 12.69 12.51 -12.59
CA GLY A 160 11.89 13.56 -11.94
C GLY A 160 12.74 14.50 -11.09
N LEU A 161 13.66 13.94 -10.30
CA LEU A 161 14.54 14.58 -9.31
C LEU A 161 13.84 14.95 -8.00
N GLY A 162 12.94 15.92 -7.99
CA GLY A 162 12.16 16.14 -6.77
C GLY A 162 10.89 16.92 -7.03
N GLY A 163 9.89 16.75 -6.19
CA GLY A 163 8.52 17.03 -6.57
C GLY A 163 7.69 15.76 -6.38
N ASP A 164 6.37 15.87 -6.47
CA ASP A 164 5.51 14.67 -6.50
C ASP A 164 5.22 14.38 -7.98
N ASP A 165 6.01 13.57 -8.66
CA ASP A 165 6.06 13.48 -10.11
C ASP A 165 5.16 12.38 -10.69
N GLU A 166 4.90 12.45 -12.00
CA GLU A 166 4.13 11.46 -12.75
C GLU A 166 4.87 11.04 -14.03
N LEU A 167 5.45 9.84 -14.06
CA LEU A 167 6.28 9.33 -15.15
C LEU A 167 5.63 8.08 -15.78
N ARG A 168 5.50 8.05 -17.11
CA ARG A 168 4.93 6.92 -17.87
C ARG A 168 5.84 6.52 -19.03
N GLY A 169 6.32 5.28 -19.03
CA GLY A 169 7.18 4.72 -20.07
C GLY A 169 6.45 4.45 -21.38
N HIS A 170 5.30 3.77 -21.28
CA HIS A 170 4.47 3.24 -22.37
C HIS A 170 5.00 1.96 -22.98
N GLY A 171 5.97 2.03 -23.89
CA GLY A 171 6.41 0.87 -24.63
C GLY A 171 7.92 0.88 -24.82
N GLY A 172 8.53 -0.30 -24.78
CA GLY A 172 9.98 -0.43 -24.86
C GLY A 172 10.60 -0.54 -23.47
N ASP A 173 11.90 -0.81 -23.40
CA ASP A 173 12.58 -0.99 -22.12
C ASP A 173 12.99 0.38 -21.55
N ASP A 174 12.24 0.86 -20.56
CA ASP A 174 12.32 2.21 -20.02
C ASP A 174 13.07 2.29 -18.68
N ILE A 175 13.59 3.47 -18.36
CA ILE A 175 14.17 3.78 -17.05
C ILE A 175 13.42 4.98 -16.47
N LEU A 176 12.72 4.77 -15.36
CA LEU A 176 11.95 5.80 -14.66
C LEU A 176 12.55 6.00 -13.27
N GLU A 177 13.03 7.21 -13.01
CA GLU A 177 13.58 7.63 -11.71
C GLU A 177 12.71 8.76 -11.15
N GLY A 178 11.98 8.51 -10.07
CA GLY A 178 11.12 9.50 -9.39
C GLY A 178 11.95 10.59 -8.74
N GLY A 179 12.70 10.22 -7.71
CA GLY A 179 13.57 11.14 -6.99
C GLY A 179 13.07 11.37 -5.58
N GLU A 180 13.00 12.63 -5.15
CA GLU A 180 12.49 13.01 -3.84
C GLU A 180 11.04 13.51 -3.92
N GLY A 181 10.09 12.80 -3.31
CA GLY A 181 8.69 13.19 -3.23
C GLY A 181 7.78 11.97 -3.31
N ASN A 182 6.49 12.17 -3.55
CA ASN A 182 5.53 11.06 -3.62
C ASN A 182 5.12 10.87 -5.07
N ASP A 183 5.85 10.03 -5.76
CA ASP A 183 5.83 9.92 -7.20
C ASP A 183 4.85 8.84 -7.69
N LYS A 184 4.52 8.89 -8.97
CA LYS A 184 3.81 7.82 -9.66
C LYS A 184 4.56 7.43 -10.90
N LEU A 185 5.00 6.18 -10.97
CA LEU A 185 5.79 5.66 -12.07
C LEU A 185 5.09 4.42 -12.64
N TRP A 186 4.93 4.38 -13.96
CA TRP A 186 4.39 3.24 -14.69
C TRP A 186 5.30 2.91 -15.87
N GLY A 187 5.91 1.71 -15.85
CA GLY A 187 6.68 1.17 -16.97
C GLY A 187 5.79 0.94 -18.20
N GLU A 188 4.73 0.16 -18.01
CA GLU A 188 3.78 -0.30 -19.03
C GLU A 188 4.33 -1.50 -19.84
N ASP A 189 4.45 -1.44 -21.18
CA ASP A 189 4.95 -2.57 -21.97
C ASP A 189 6.49 -2.52 -22.10
N GLY A 190 7.26 -3.40 -21.49
CA GLY A 190 8.72 -3.28 -21.52
C GLY A 190 9.43 -4.14 -20.52
N ASN A 191 10.76 -4.21 -20.58
CA ASN A 191 11.56 -4.64 -19.43
C ASN A 191 12.09 -3.38 -18.76
N ASP A 192 11.32 -2.87 -17.82
CA ASP A 192 11.47 -1.52 -17.30
C ASP A 192 12.28 -1.51 -16.00
N THR A 193 12.96 -0.40 -15.75
CA THR A 193 13.58 -0.09 -14.47
C THR A 193 12.83 1.06 -13.83
N VAL A 194 12.06 0.77 -12.78
CA VAL A 194 11.16 1.70 -12.10
C VAL A 194 11.66 1.96 -10.69
N LEU A 195 12.16 3.17 -10.42
CA LEU A 195 12.85 3.54 -9.18
C LEU A 195 12.14 4.74 -8.53
N GLY A 196 11.44 4.53 -7.42
CA GLY A 196 10.81 5.60 -6.64
C GLY A 196 11.83 6.53 -5.98
N GLN A 197 12.82 5.93 -5.32
CA GLN A 197 13.92 6.55 -4.58
C GLN A 197 13.52 7.06 -3.20
N GLY A 198 12.92 8.24 -3.04
CA GLY A 198 12.67 8.80 -1.72
C GLY A 198 11.30 9.44 -1.62
N GLY A 199 10.55 9.08 -0.58
CA GLY A 199 9.16 9.49 -0.34
C GLY A 199 8.21 8.32 -0.57
N ASN A 200 6.90 8.57 -0.58
CA ASN A 200 5.91 7.48 -0.58
C ASN A 200 5.30 7.31 -1.98
N ASP A 201 5.84 6.38 -2.73
CA ASP A 201 5.64 6.27 -4.17
C ASP A 201 4.53 5.28 -4.56
N ARG A 202 4.09 5.39 -5.81
CA ARG A 202 3.24 4.39 -6.47
C ARG A 202 3.91 3.90 -7.74
N LEU A 203 4.26 2.62 -7.75
CA LEU A 203 5.05 2.04 -8.83
C LEU A 203 4.30 0.87 -9.48
N ARG A 204 4.49 0.73 -10.80
CA ARG A 204 4.12 -0.47 -11.56
C ARG A 204 5.12 -0.71 -12.69
N GLY A 205 5.50 -1.97 -12.89
CA GLY A 205 6.21 -2.43 -14.09
C GLY A 205 5.23 -2.72 -15.23
N ASP A 206 4.17 -3.47 -14.92
CA ASP A 206 3.13 -3.96 -15.83
C ASP A 206 3.56 -5.16 -16.70
N ALA A 207 3.95 -5.00 -17.96
CA ALA A 207 4.16 -6.14 -18.86
C ALA A 207 5.61 -6.31 -19.33
N GLY A 208 6.29 -7.37 -18.87
CA GLY A 208 7.63 -7.75 -19.27
C GLY A 208 8.44 -8.13 -18.04
N ASN A 209 9.78 -8.12 -18.12
CA ASN A 209 10.62 -8.46 -16.98
C ASN A 209 11.16 -7.18 -16.34
N ASP A 210 10.53 -6.72 -15.28
CA ASP A 210 10.77 -5.42 -14.69
C ASP A 210 11.70 -5.47 -13.49
N THR A 211 12.35 -4.35 -13.19
CA THR A 211 13.06 -4.10 -11.94
C THR A 211 12.40 -2.94 -11.24
N ILE A 212 11.78 -3.19 -10.10
CA ILE A 212 11.01 -2.20 -9.35
C ILE A 212 11.61 -2.03 -7.95
N ALA A 213 11.91 -0.79 -7.59
CA ALA A 213 12.40 -0.45 -6.25
C ALA A 213 11.68 0.79 -5.72
N GLY A 214 10.97 0.64 -4.59
CA GLY A 214 10.35 1.74 -3.84
C GLY A 214 11.40 2.73 -3.36
N GLY A 215 12.24 2.32 -2.40
CA GLY A 215 13.32 3.14 -1.88
C GLY A 215 13.08 3.53 -0.43
N ASP A 216 13.36 4.77 -0.04
CA ASP A 216 13.06 5.26 1.30
C ASP A 216 11.60 5.77 1.35
N GLY A 217 10.73 5.20 2.18
CA GLY A 217 9.34 5.69 2.33
C GLY A 217 8.34 4.56 2.52
N ASP A 218 7.06 4.89 2.60
CA ASP A 218 5.99 3.88 2.63
C ASP A 218 5.39 3.74 1.22
N ASP A 219 5.90 2.78 0.44
CA ASP A 219 5.64 2.66 -0.99
C ASP A 219 4.49 1.70 -1.31
N GLN A 220 3.87 1.91 -2.48
CA GLN A 220 2.81 1.06 -3.01
C GLN A 220 3.21 0.53 -4.38
N ILE A 221 3.43 -0.77 -4.48
CA ILE A 221 3.81 -1.44 -5.71
C ILE A 221 2.64 -2.30 -6.16
N GLY A 222 2.14 -2.04 -7.36
CA GLY A 222 1.09 -2.83 -7.98
C GLY A 222 1.66 -3.68 -9.11
N THR A 223 1.22 -4.93 -9.16
CA THR A 223 1.59 -5.92 -10.18
C THR A 223 0.30 -6.29 -10.93
N ASP A 224 0.06 -5.62 -12.05
CA ASP A 224 -1.12 -5.86 -12.89
C ASP A 224 -0.74 -6.86 -13.98
N ASP A 225 -0.25 -8.04 -13.59
CA ASP A 225 0.41 -8.97 -14.54
C ASP A 225 -0.63 -9.76 -15.34
N VAL A 226 -1.40 -9.03 -16.15
CA VAL A 226 -2.02 -9.59 -17.34
C VAL A 226 -0.95 -9.82 -18.43
N GLY A 227 0.25 -9.25 -18.27
CA GLY A 227 1.39 -9.33 -19.19
C GLY A 227 2.35 -10.51 -18.95
N GLY A 228 2.48 -10.96 -17.69
CA GLY A 228 3.50 -11.92 -17.25
C GLY A 228 4.91 -11.32 -17.29
N GLY A 229 5.86 -11.97 -16.63
CA GLY A 229 7.19 -11.40 -16.43
C GLY A 229 8.09 -12.32 -15.63
N ALA A 230 9.29 -11.85 -15.33
CA ALA A 230 10.14 -12.40 -14.29
C ALA A 230 10.75 -11.19 -13.60
N ASP A 231 10.00 -10.65 -12.65
CA ASP A 231 10.22 -9.32 -12.10
C ASP A 231 11.12 -9.35 -10.86
N ASP A 232 11.87 -8.28 -10.63
CA ASP A 232 12.70 -8.09 -9.44
C ASP A 232 12.13 -6.92 -8.63
N ILE A 233 11.44 -7.23 -7.53
CA ILE A 233 10.56 -6.29 -6.83
C ILE A 233 11.02 -6.10 -5.38
N SER A 234 11.33 -4.85 -5.01
CA SER A 234 11.75 -4.45 -3.66
C SER A 234 10.99 -3.24 -3.16
N GLY A 235 10.54 -3.28 -1.89
CA GLY A 235 9.92 -2.15 -1.21
C GLY A 235 10.95 -1.12 -0.77
N GLY A 236 12.07 -1.59 -0.20
CA GLY A 236 13.12 -0.76 0.34
C GLY A 236 12.98 -0.54 1.85
N ALA A 237 12.97 0.72 2.26
CA ALA A 237 12.99 1.12 3.65
C ALA A 237 11.72 1.89 4.02
N GLY A 238 10.81 1.23 4.72
CA GLY A 238 9.70 1.89 5.38
C GLY A 238 8.62 0.88 5.73
N SER A 239 7.38 1.16 5.35
CA SER A 239 6.29 0.19 5.46
C SER A 239 5.62 0.04 4.10
N ASP A 240 6.03 -0.98 3.38
CA ASP A 240 5.73 -1.10 1.95
C ASP A 240 4.55 -2.04 1.69
N TYR A 241 3.86 -1.80 0.58
CA TYR A 241 2.64 -2.50 0.21
C TYR A 241 2.71 -3.04 -1.21
N LEU A 242 2.61 -4.37 -1.34
CA LEU A 242 2.52 -5.08 -2.61
C LEU A 242 1.07 -5.52 -2.87
N ASP A 243 0.52 -5.12 -4.01
CA ASP A 243 -0.90 -5.29 -4.34
C ASP A 243 -1.12 -6.10 -5.63
N PHE A 244 -1.63 -7.33 -5.46
CA PHE A 244 -1.97 -8.25 -6.55
C PHE A 244 -3.49 -8.31 -6.85
N ASP A 245 -4.36 -7.43 -6.31
CA ASP A 245 -5.84 -7.54 -6.45
C ASP A 245 -6.32 -7.61 -7.92
N ALA A 246 -5.54 -7.04 -8.83
CA ALA A 246 -5.83 -7.05 -10.26
C ALA A 246 -5.47 -8.39 -10.94
N HIS A 247 -4.54 -9.16 -10.36
CA HIS A 247 -4.03 -10.40 -10.92
C HIS A 247 -5.12 -11.49 -11.00
N PRO A 248 -5.36 -12.10 -12.17
CA PRO A 248 -6.53 -12.94 -12.41
C PRO A 248 -6.41 -14.39 -11.91
N GLY A 249 -5.20 -14.85 -11.59
CA GLY A 249 -4.91 -16.22 -11.16
C GLY A 249 -4.12 -16.27 -9.86
N GLY A 250 -4.04 -17.45 -9.26
CA GLY A 250 -3.33 -17.63 -7.99
C GLY A 250 -1.82 -17.44 -8.11
N ILE A 251 -1.22 -16.84 -7.09
CA ILE A 251 0.22 -16.54 -7.00
C ILE A 251 0.88 -17.28 -5.84
N SER A 252 2.21 -17.39 -5.87
CA SER A 252 3.01 -17.87 -4.75
C SER A 252 4.06 -16.83 -4.41
N ILE A 253 4.05 -16.29 -3.19
CA ILE A 253 5.03 -15.31 -2.71
C ILE A 253 5.73 -15.86 -1.48
N THR A 254 7.06 -15.89 -1.51
CA THR A 254 7.92 -16.17 -0.37
C THR A 254 8.85 -14.98 -0.16
N LEU A 255 8.77 -14.32 0.99
CA LEU A 255 9.62 -13.19 1.34
C LEU A 255 11.04 -13.66 1.73
N ASP A 256 11.76 -14.26 0.78
CA ASP A 256 13.13 -14.76 0.94
C ASP A 256 14.13 -14.18 -0.08
N GLY A 257 13.67 -13.32 -0.99
CA GLY A 257 14.50 -12.67 -2.00
C GLY A 257 15.10 -13.66 -3.00
N ALA A 258 14.40 -14.76 -3.28
CA ALA A 258 14.75 -15.68 -4.34
C ALA A 258 13.75 -15.62 -5.49
N ALA A 259 14.26 -15.74 -6.72
CA ALA A 259 13.47 -15.70 -7.96
C ALA A 259 12.61 -16.98 -8.15
N ASN A 260 11.55 -17.11 -7.35
CA ASN A 260 10.60 -18.23 -7.36
C ASN A 260 9.16 -17.81 -6.99
N ASP A 261 8.85 -16.54 -7.15
CA ASP A 261 7.57 -15.94 -6.79
C ASP A 261 6.71 -15.66 -8.03
N GLY A 262 5.54 -15.07 -7.79
CA GLY A 262 4.57 -14.68 -8.82
C GLY A 262 3.62 -15.80 -9.22
N ALA A 263 3.07 -15.71 -10.43
CA ALA A 263 2.28 -16.80 -10.98
C ALA A 263 3.19 -17.99 -11.37
N PRO A 264 2.62 -19.22 -11.45
CA PRO A 264 3.42 -20.41 -11.72
C PRO A 264 4.23 -20.35 -13.02
N GLY A 265 5.55 -20.16 -12.88
CA GLY A 265 6.51 -20.19 -13.98
C GLY A 265 6.99 -18.82 -14.48
N GLU A 266 6.53 -17.73 -13.89
CA GLU A 266 7.07 -16.37 -14.08
C GLU A 266 8.47 -16.29 -13.45
N GLY A 267 8.56 -16.63 -12.17
CA GLY A 267 9.84 -16.67 -11.47
C GLY A 267 10.27 -15.27 -11.03
N ASP A 268 9.30 -14.51 -10.55
CA ASP A 268 9.52 -13.22 -9.93
C ASP A 268 10.36 -13.39 -8.67
N ASN A 269 10.99 -12.30 -8.25
CA ASN A 269 11.79 -12.19 -7.05
C ASN A 269 11.19 -11.09 -6.19
N VAL A 270 10.37 -11.47 -5.21
CA VAL A 270 9.85 -10.54 -4.21
C VAL A 270 10.80 -10.54 -3.01
N HIS A 271 11.37 -9.37 -2.71
CA HIS A 271 12.35 -9.22 -1.63
C HIS A 271 11.68 -9.30 -0.25
N ASP A 272 12.47 -9.48 0.79
CA ASP A 272 12.00 -9.68 2.17
C ASP A 272 11.62 -8.38 2.91
N ASP A 273 11.44 -7.29 2.16
CA ASP A 273 11.25 -5.92 2.65
C ASP A 273 9.81 -5.40 2.47
N PHE A 274 8.83 -6.29 2.27
CA PHE A 274 7.41 -5.95 2.27
C PHE A 274 6.71 -6.32 3.58
N GLU A 275 6.13 -5.34 4.27
CA GLU A 275 5.31 -5.60 5.47
C GLU A 275 3.84 -5.88 5.13
N ARG A 276 3.37 -5.52 3.94
CA ARG A 276 1.95 -5.62 3.57
C ARG A 276 1.80 -6.23 2.19
N ILE A 277 0.98 -7.27 2.09
CA ILE A 277 0.65 -7.92 0.82
C ILE A 277 -0.86 -8.12 0.73
N TYR A 278 -1.40 -7.79 -0.44
CA TYR A 278 -2.77 -8.15 -0.79
C TYR A 278 -2.75 -9.08 -1.98
N GLY A 279 -3.41 -10.23 -1.83
CA GLY A 279 -3.44 -11.29 -2.82
C GLY A 279 -4.31 -11.01 -4.03
N SER A 280 -4.29 -11.99 -4.91
CA SER A 280 -4.96 -12.01 -6.19
C SER A 280 -6.44 -12.39 -6.05
N ARG A 281 -7.07 -12.68 -7.19
CA ARG A 281 -8.42 -13.26 -7.25
C ARG A 281 -8.43 -14.79 -7.37
N GLY A 282 -7.26 -15.41 -7.30
CA GLY A 282 -7.09 -16.85 -7.36
C GLY A 282 -6.50 -17.39 -6.06
N ASN A 283 -6.28 -18.70 -6.04
CA ASN A 283 -5.76 -19.37 -4.85
C ASN A 283 -4.27 -19.04 -4.64
N ASP A 284 -3.99 -18.29 -3.60
CA ASP A 284 -2.66 -17.79 -3.32
C ASP A 284 -1.90 -18.63 -2.29
N THR A 285 -0.58 -18.51 -2.31
CA THR A 285 0.30 -19.06 -1.27
C THR A 285 1.27 -17.99 -0.82
N PHE A 286 1.22 -17.61 0.46
CA PHE A 286 2.12 -16.64 1.06
C PHE A 286 2.96 -17.26 2.16
N VAL A 287 4.25 -16.94 2.16
CA VAL A 287 5.19 -17.24 3.24
C VAL A 287 5.89 -15.94 3.62
N GLY A 288 5.53 -15.43 4.79
CA GLY A 288 6.07 -14.21 5.37
C GLY A 288 7.53 -14.33 5.76
N GLY A 289 8.12 -13.16 5.99
CA GLY A 289 9.52 -13.00 6.36
C GLY A 289 9.69 -12.92 7.88
N PRO A 290 10.87 -12.50 8.36
CA PRO A 290 11.00 -12.04 9.74
C PRO A 290 10.37 -10.63 9.86
N GLY A 291 9.34 -10.44 10.67
CA GLY A 291 8.64 -9.15 10.58
C GLY A 291 7.52 -8.94 11.57
N ASN A 292 6.64 -7.98 11.28
CA ASN A 292 5.26 -8.05 11.73
C ASN A 292 4.45 -7.75 10.47
N ASP A 293 3.93 -8.80 9.86
CA ASP A 293 3.45 -8.75 8.50
C ASP A 293 1.93 -8.58 8.48
N VAL A 294 1.39 -7.96 7.44
CA VAL A 294 -0.05 -7.74 7.25
C VAL A 294 -0.47 -8.28 5.89
N PHE A 295 -0.93 -9.52 5.86
CA PHE A 295 -1.32 -10.19 4.62
C PHE A 295 -2.83 -10.41 4.52
N ASN A 296 -3.34 -10.30 3.30
CA ASN A 296 -4.72 -10.60 2.94
C ASN A 296 -4.71 -11.51 1.71
N GLY A 297 -5.28 -12.70 1.79
CA GLY A 297 -5.38 -13.65 0.67
C GLY A 297 -6.28 -13.15 -0.46
N GLY A 298 -7.31 -12.37 -0.12
CA GLY A 298 -8.21 -11.78 -1.10
C GLY A 298 -9.37 -12.72 -1.42
N SER A 299 -9.41 -13.25 -2.63
CA SER A 299 -10.42 -14.23 -3.06
C SER A 299 -9.75 -15.46 -3.60
N GLY A 300 -10.22 -16.63 -3.23
CA GLY A 300 -9.56 -17.88 -3.60
C GLY A 300 -9.39 -18.75 -2.38
N ALA A 301 -9.07 -20.03 -2.58
CA ALA A 301 -8.69 -20.88 -1.45
C ALA A 301 -7.21 -20.68 -1.16
N ASP A 302 -6.89 -19.81 -0.22
CA ASP A 302 -5.55 -19.27 0.01
C ASP A 302 -4.80 -20.05 1.09
N THR A 303 -3.48 -19.97 1.07
CA THR A 303 -2.61 -20.55 2.11
C THR A 303 -1.60 -19.51 2.56
N ILE A 304 -1.69 -19.05 3.81
CA ILE A 304 -0.88 -17.95 4.35
C ILE A 304 -0.10 -18.44 5.55
N HIS A 305 1.22 -18.27 5.52
CA HIS A 305 2.14 -18.46 6.64
C HIS A 305 2.75 -17.12 7.03
N GLY A 306 2.54 -16.69 8.28
CA GLY A 306 3.07 -15.40 8.79
C GLY A 306 4.58 -15.39 8.99
N GLY A 307 5.19 -16.56 9.26
CA GLY A 307 6.60 -16.62 9.62
C GLY A 307 6.84 -16.14 11.07
N PRO A 308 8.06 -15.69 11.41
CA PRO A 308 8.34 -15.14 12.72
C PRO A 308 7.89 -13.67 12.83
N GLY A 309 7.04 -13.34 13.81
CA GLY A 309 6.57 -11.96 13.92
C GLY A 309 5.51 -11.70 14.97
N ASN A 310 4.70 -10.66 14.77
CA ASN A 310 3.39 -10.54 15.41
C ASN A 310 2.45 -10.09 14.30
N ASP A 311 1.95 -11.04 13.56
CA ASP A 311 1.40 -10.81 12.23
C ASP A 311 -0.11 -10.57 12.29
N GLU A 312 -0.64 -9.87 11.29
CA GLU A 312 -2.07 -9.65 11.08
C GLU A 312 -2.48 -10.26 9.74
N LEU A 313 -3.02 -11.47 9.77
CA LEU A 313 -3.28 -12.28 8.59
C LEU A 313 -4.79 -12.47 8.38
N THR A 314 -5.26 -12.32 7.15
CA THR A 314 -6.66 -12.57 6.74
C THR A 314 -6.68 -13.52 5.55
N GLY A 315 -7.40 -14.64 5.63
CA GLY A 315 -7.63 -15.53 4.49
C GLY A 315 -8.42 -14.79 3.41
N GLY A 316 -9.67 -14.43 3.68
CA GLY A 316 -10.47 -13.62 2.78
C GLY A 316 -11.79 -14.28 2.45
N SER A 317 -12.02 -14.61 1.19
CA SER A 317 -13.22 -15.31 0.72
C SER A 317 -12.84 -16.68 0.17
N ASP A 318 -13.68 -17.68 0.43
CA ASP A 318 -13.46 -19.10 0.11
C ASP A 318 -12.65 -19.81 1.22
N ALA A 319 -12.36 -21.09 1.04
CA ALA A 319 -11.86 -21.93 2.13
C ALA A 319 -10.34 -21.78 2.29
N ASP A 320 -9.92 -21.09 3.33
CA ASP A 320 -8.54 -20.65 3.51
C ASP A 320 -7.76 -21.47 4.54
N GLN A 321 -6.43 -21.39 4.47
CA GLN A 321 -5.52 -21.89 5.50
C GLN A 321 -4.62 -20.76 5.98
N VAL A 322 -4.77 -20.34 7.23
CA VAL A 322 -4.04 -19.22 7.83
C VAL A 322 -3.22 -19.70 9.03
N PHE A 323 -1.90 -19.62 8.92
CA PHE A 323 -0.93 -20.03 9.92
C PHE A 323 -0.17 -18.80 10.44
N GLY A 324 -0.28 -18.49 11.74
CA GLY A 324 0.46 -17.39 12.37
C GLY A 324 1.94 -17.69 12.56
N ASP A 325 2.30 -18.98 12.60
CA ASP A 325 3.66 -19.44 12.91
C ASP A 325 4.15 -18.88 14.26
N ALA A 326 5.33 -18.25 14.34
CA ALA A 326 5.93 -17.92 15.64
C ALA A 326 5.69 -16.44 15.97
N GLY A 327 4.86 -16.13 16.96
CA GLY A 327 4.54 -14.73 17.17
C GLY A 327 3.61 -14.40 18.31
N ASN A 328 2.89 -13.29 18.21
CA ASN A 328 1.64 -13.09 18.95
C ASN A 328 0.66 -12.55 17.93
N ASP A 329 0.04 -13.46 17.21
CA ASP A 329 -0.52 -13.16 15.90
C ASP A 329 -2.01 -12.86 16.00
N THR A 330 -2.54 -12.17 15.00
CA THR A 330 -3.96 -11.88 14.86
C THR A 330 -4.41 -12.45 13.53
N LEU A 331 -5.17 -13.54 13.59
CA LEU A 331 -5.50 -14.35 12.42
C LEU A 331 -7.01 -14.35 12.20
N TYR A 332 -7.42 -14.08 10.98
CA TYR A 332 -8.81 -14.12 10.53
C TYR A 332 -8.94 -15.14 9.40
N GLY A 333 -9.81 -16.14 9.57
CA GLY A 333 -10.17 -17.09 8.51
C GLY A 333 -10.78 -16.33 7.33
N GLY A 334 -11.95 -15.74 7.54
CA GLY A 334 -12.62 -15.00 6.46
C GLY A 334 -14.08 -15.36 6.33
N GLU A 335 -14.52 -15.64 5.10
CA GLU A 335 -15.81 -16.24 4.78
C GLU A 335 -15.58 -17.66 4.26
N SER A 336 -16.43 -18.63 4.65
CA SER A 336 -16.35 -20.07 4.27
C SER A 336 -15.51 -20.90 5.24
N ASP A 337 -15.40 -22.21 4.97
CA ASP A 337 -14.84 -23.18 5.91
C ASP A 337 -13.30 -23.05 5.98
N ASP A 338 -12.80 -22.36 7.01
CA ASP A 338 -11.38 -22.03 7.12
C ASP A 338 -10.60 -22.94 8.09
N VAL A 339 -9.28 -22.97 7.93
CA VAL A 339 -8.33 -23.53 8.91
C VAL A 339 -7.45 -22.40 9.41
N VAL A 340 -7.47 -22.14 10.72
CA VAL A 340 -6.67 -21.10 11.35
C VAL A 340 -5.82 -21.72 12.46
N ASP A 341 -4.49 -21.60 12.37
CA ASP A 341 -3.54 -22.11 13.36
C ASP A 341 -2.65 -20.99 13.88
N GLY A 342 -2.68 -20.76 15.20
CA GLY A 342 -1.88 -19.72 15.85
C GLY A 342 -0.38 -19.98 15.78
N GLY A 343 0.02 -21.26 15.83
CA GLY A 343 1.42 -21.61 16.07
C GLY A 343 1.88 -21.24 17.48
N PRO A 344 3.20 -21.14 17.74
CA PRO A 344 3.73 -20.71 19.02
C PRO A 344 3.54 -19.21 19.26
N GLY A 345 2.89 -18.83 20.36
CA GLY A 345 2.62 -17.42 20.56
C GLY A 345 1.69 -17.08 21.69
N ARG A 346 1.02 -15.92 21.57
CA ARG A 346 -0.18 -15.66 22.36
C ARG A 346 -1.16 -15.00 21.43
N ASP A 347 -1.90 -15.84 20.74
CA ASP A 347 -2.47 -15.46 19.46
C ASP A 347 -3.95 -15.11 19.62
N SER A 348 -4.49 -14.47 18.60
CA SER A 348 -5.90 -14.10 18.51
C SER A 348 -6.45 -14.67 17.22
N LEU A 349 -7.18 -15.79 17.34
CA LEU A 349 -7.74 -16.52 16.20
C LEU A 349 -9.23 -16.20 16.06
N PHE A 350 -9.61 -15.86 14.84
CA PHE A 350 -10.98 -15.60 14.42
C PHE A 350 -11.30 -16.50 13.23
N GLY A 351 -12.39 -17.26 13.28
CA GLY A 351 -12.91 -17.99 12.11
C GLY A 351 -13.50 -16.98 11.14
N ASP A 352 -14.79 -16.69 11.28
CA ASP A 352 -15.40 -15.59 10.54
C ASP A 352 -15.03 -14.19 11.08
N TYR A 353 -14.63 -13.28 10.17
CA TYR A 353 -14.60 -11.83 10.44
C TYR A 353 -15.80 -11.11 9.83
N SER A 354 -16.92 -11.09 10.55
CA SER A 354 -17.85 -9.97 10.38
C SER A 354 -18.75 -9.75 11.59
N ALA A 355 -19.02 -8.47 11.86
CA ALA A 355 -20.09 -8.04 12.73
C ALA A 355 -21.46 -8.37 12.10
N CYS A 356 -21.78 -9.65 11.93
CA CYS A 356 -23.06 -10.12 11.42
C CYS A 356 -24.17 -9.82 12.44
N SER A 357 -24.84 -8.67 12.23
CA SER A 357 -25.99 -8.26 13.03
C SER A 357 -27.33 -8.84 12.53
N SER A 358 -27.34 -9.66 11.46
CA SER A 358 -28.57 -10.33 10.99
C SER A 358 -28.35 -11.52 10.03
N TRP A 359 -28.64 -12.74 10.53
CA TRP A 359 -29.26 -13.94 9.90
C TRP A 359 -28.98 -14.40 8.45
N SER A 360 -27.98 -13.87 7.73
CA SER A 360 -27.63 -14.34 6.38
C SER A 360 -26.20 -13.98 6.04
N CYS A 361 -25.25 -14.59 6.74
CA CYS A 361 -23.85 -14.59 6.31
C CYS A 361 -23.56 -16.02 5.80
N PRO A 362 -22.77 -16.18 4.72
CA PRO A 362 -22.17 -17.47 4.38
C PRO A 362 -21.11 -17.77 5.45
N ALA A 363 -21.58 -18.11 6.65
CA ALA A 363 -20.71 -18.51 7.75
C ALA A 363 -20.11 -19.87 7.41
N GLY A 364 -18.80 -19.97 7.53
CA GLY A 364 -18.04 -21.20 7.37
C GLY A 364 -18.32 -22.22 8.46
N ASN A 365 -17.70 -23.38 8.35
CA ASN A 365 -17.46 -24.27 9.48
C ASN A 365 -15.96 -24.29 9.72
N ASP A 366 -15.51 -23.50 10.68
CA ASP A 366 -14.09 -23.20 10.80
C ASP A 366 -13.38 -24.17 11.73
N THR A 367 -12.09 -24.41 11.48
CA THR A 367 -11.19 -25.18 12.34
C THR A 367 -10.12 -24.27 12.92
N LEU A 368 -10.21 -23.97 14.22
CA LEU A 368 -9.26 -23.11 14.91
C LEU A 368 -8.34 -23.94 15.82
N LEU A 369 -7.02 -23.77 15.68
CA LEU A 369 -5.99 -24.54 16.36
C LEU A 369 -5.14 -23.63 17.25
N ALA A 370 -5.23 -23.83 18.56
CA ALA A 370 -4.45 -23.14 19.61
C ALA A 370 -3.94 -24.22 20.58
N ARG A 371 -2.77 -24.81 20.30
CA ARG A 371 -2.33 -26.06 20.95
C ARG A 371 -0.91 -26.00 21.49
N ASP A 372 -0.31 -24.83 21.53
CA ASP A 372 1.11 -24.65 21.80
C ASP A 372 1.48 -24.77 23.30
N GLY A 373 0.53 -24.48 24.20
CA GLY A 373 0.79 -24.45 25.63
C GLY A 373 0.79 -23.03 26.22
N GLU A 374 0.52 -22.03 25.38
CA GLU A 374 0.51 -20.61 25.68
C GLU A 374 -0.92 -20.07 25.66
N GLY A 375 -1.08 -18.80 26.04
CA GLY A 375 -2.39 -18.27 26.41
C GLY A 375 -3.07 -17.53 25.28
N ASP A 376 -3.82 -18.25 24.44
CA ASP A 376 -4.45 -17.74 23.22
C ASP A 376 -5.89 -17.24 23.44
N ALA A 377 -6.35 -16.43 22.49
CA ALA A 377 -7.70 -15.91 22.41
C ALA A 377 -8.38 -16.47 21.16
N VAL A 378 -9.32 -17.39 21.35
CA VAL A 378 -10.03 -18.05 20.24
C VAL A 378 -11.46 -17.53 20.16
N ASN A 379 -11.87 -17.07 18.98
CA ASN A 379 -13.23 -16.66 18.65
C ASN A 379 -13.68 -17.36 17.37
N CYS A 380 -14.51 -18.39 17.50
CA CYS A 380 -14.93 -19.17 16.34
C CYS A 380 -15.80 -18.41 15.34
N GLY A 381 -16.46 -17.31 15.72
CA GLY A 381 -17.35 -16.64 14.79
C GLY A 381 -18.65 -17.41 14.57
N ALA A 382 -19.26 -17.29 13.40
CA ALA A 382 -20.48 -17.99 13.07
C ALA A 382 -20.16 -19.30 12.35
N GLY A 383 -21.05 -20.29 12.43
CA GLY A 383 -20.76 -21.55 11.74
C GLY A 383 -21.08 -22.77 12.56
N ALA A 384 -20.58 -23.92 12.11
CA ALA A 384 -20.44 -25.10 12.96
C ALA A 384 -18.96 -25.38 13.20
N ASP A 385 -18.38 -24.63 14.14
CA ASP A 385 -16.94 -24.48 14.25
C ASP A 385 -16.34 -25.46 15.23
N ILE A 386 -15.08 -25.81 14.97
CA ILE A 386 -14.27 -26.69 15.79
C ILE A 386 -13.05 -25.92 16.29
N ALA A 387 -13.03 -25.61 17.58
CA ALA A 387 -11.81 -25.13 18.23
C ALA A 387 -11.10 -26.28 18.92
N THR A 388 -9.82 -26.47 18.62
CA THR A 388 -8.96 -27.29 19.47
C THR A 388 -8.06 -26.41 20.29
N VAL A 389 -8.27 -26.45 21.60
CA VAL A 389 -7.60 -25.58 22.58
C VAL A 389 -7.00 -26.40 23.70
N ASP A 390 -6.11 -25.80 24.47
CA ASP A 390 -5.54 -26.41 25.65
C ASP A 390 -6.19 -25.89 26.97
N ALA A 391 -5.48 -25.98 28.10
CA ALA A 391 -5.97 -25.55 29.41
C ALA A 391 -5.72 -24.06 29.73
N VAL A 392 -4.78 -23.40 29.07
CA VAL A 392 -4.40 -22.01 29.31
C VAL A 392 -5.12 -21.02 28.39
N ASP A 393 -5.70 -21.51 27.29
CA ASP A 393 -6.46 -20.71 26.33
C ASP A 393 -7.76 -20.10 26.86
N THR A 394 -8.09 -18.97 26.26
CA THR A 394 -9.36 -18.28 26.43
C THR A 394 -10.19 -18.33 25.17
N ILE A 395 -11.28 -19.09 25.23
CA ILE A 395 -12.33 -19.02 24.21
C ILE A 395 -13.24 -17.84 24.57
N SER A 396 -13.35 -16.87 23.66
CA SER A 396 -14.21 -15.70 23.86
C SER A 396 -15.68 -16.09 23.98
N GLN A 397 -16.42 -15.37 24.83
CA GLN A 397 -17.85 -15.63 25.14
C GLN A 397 -18.67 -14.33 25.06
N ASP A 398 -18.25 -13.37 24.23
CA ASP A 398 -18.88 -12.06 24.09
C ASP A 398 -20.31 -12.08 23.52
N GLY A 399 -20.88 -13.28 23.37
CA GLY A 399 -22.33 -13.49 23.40
C GLY A 399 -22.97 -13.49 22.02
N PHE A 400 -22.15 -13.49 20.97
CA PHE A 400 -22.54 -13.84 19.62
C PHE A 400 -21.63 -15.00 19.22
N MET A 401 -22.21 -16.21 19.28
CA MET A 401 -21.64 -17.50 18.86
C MET A 401 -20.56 -18.08 19.79
N LEU A 402 -20.63 -19.39 20.04
CA LEU A 402 -19.68 -20.19 20.82
C LEU A 402 -19.25 -21.31 19.88
N CYS A 403 -17.97 -21.68 19.86
CA CYS A 403 -17.52 -22.85 19.12
C CYS A 403 -18.42 -24.06 19.43
N GLU A 404 -19.03 -24.63 18.40
CA GLU A 404 -19.98 -25.74 18.49
C GLU A 404 -19.28 -26.97 19.06
N THR A 405 -18.05 -27.22 18.62
CA THR A 405 -17.17 -28.25 19.15
C THR A 405 -15.91 -27.63 19.74
N ILE A 406 -15.62 -27.99 20.99
CA ILE A 406 -14.35 -27.65 21.63
C ILE A 406 -13.66 -28.95 21.99
N ASP A 407 -12.59 -29.28 21.27
CA ASP A 407 -11.69 -30.35 21.67
C ASP A 407 -10.64 -29.76 22.61
N ARG A 408 -10.61 -30.26 23.84
CA ARG A 408 -9.54 -29.92 24.79
C ARG A 408 -8.51 -31.01 24.68
N ALA A 409 -7.66 -30.90 23.68
CA ALA A 409 -6.52 -31.79 23.55
C ALA A 409 -5.73 -31.73 24.86
N ALA A 410 -5.47 -32.90 25.46
CA ALA A 410 -4.51 -32.95 26.55
C ALA A 410 -3.16 -32.53 25.95
N ALA A 411 -2.61 -31.42 26.45
CA ALA A 411 -1.39 -30.76 25.95
C ALA A 411 -0.43 -31.73 25.22
N PRO A 412 -0.07 -31.48 23.95
CA PRO A 412 1.00 -32.23 23.33
C PRO A 412 2.24 -32.14 24.23
N ALA A 413 2.92 -33.27 24.42
CA ALA A 413 4.18 -33.25 25.15
C ALA A 413 5.13 -32.29 24.42
N PRO A 414 5.89 -31.44 25.13
CA PRO A 414 6.82 -30.52 24.49
C PRO A 414 7.72 -31.30 23.54
N ASP A 415 7.82 -30.82 22.31
CA ASP A 415 8.63 -31.41 21.26
C ASP A 415 10.04 -31.66 21.79
N PRO A 416 10.64 -32.86 21.61
CA PRO A 416 11.93 -33.16 22.19
C PRO A 416 12.95 -32.25 21.53
N GLN A 417 13.38 -31.22 22.26
CA GLN A 417 14.53 -30.41 21.89
C GLN A 417 15.67 -31.31 21.40
N PRO A 418 16.38 -30.91 20.33
CA PRO A 418 17.46 -31.72 19.79
C PRO A 418 18.45 -32.03 20.91
N ARG A 419 18.57 -33.33 21.21
CA ARG A 419 19.33 -33.85 22.35
C ARG A 419 20.80 -33.48 22.23
N GLY A 420 21.20 -32.40 22.89
CA GLY A 420 22.56 -32.20 23.36
C GLY A 420 22.87 -33.28 24.40
N GLY A 421 23.76 -34.21 24.07
CA GLY A 421 24.12 -35.35 24.90
C GLY A 421 24.74 -34.95 26.24
N GLY A 422 24.35 -35.67 27.30
CA GLY A 422 24.97 -35.58 28.62
C GLY A 422 24.21 -36.40 29.65
N GLY A 423 24.62 -37.66 29.84
CA GLY A 423 23.93 -38.62 30.70
C GLY A 423 24.16 -38.44 32.20
N GLY A 424 23.32 -39.13 32.99
CA GLY A 424 23.71 -39.65 34.30
C GLY A 424 22.70 -39.49 35.43
N GLY A 425 21.95 -40.58 35.72
CA GLY A 425 21.84 -41.09 37.09
C GLY A 425 20.63 -40.70 37.96
N GLY A 426 19.57 -41.51 37.89
CA GLY A 426 19.06 -42.36 39.00
C GLY A 426 18.44 -41.74 40.27
N GLY A 427 17.27 -42.27 40.65
CA GLY A 427 16.85 -42.39 42.05
C GLY A 427 15.40 -41.98 42.33
N GLY A 428 14.54 -42.97 42.62
CA GLY A 428 13.11 -42.78 42.87
C GLY A 428 12.74 -42.20 44.25
N GLY A 429 11.44 -41.97 44.44
CA GLY A 429 10.87 -41.61 45.75
C GLY A 429 9.46 -41.05 45.65
N THR A 430 8.45 -41.92 45.72
CA THR A 430 7.07 -41.58 46.03
C THR A 430 6.96 -41.10 47.48
N THR A 431 6.67 -39.83 47.72
CA THR A 431 6.02 -39.38 48.96
C THR A 431 5.05 -38.22 48.67
N THR A 432 3.83 -38.42 49.13
CA THR A 432 2.71 -37.50 49.12
C THR A 432 2.96 -36.30 50.03
N SER A 433 2.79 -35.09 49.51
CA SER A 433 2.63 -33.85 50.30
C SER A 433 1.31 -33.19 49.89
N PRO A 434 0.44 -32.80 50.84
CA PRO A 434 -0.81 -32.15 50.52
C PRO A 434 -0.54 -30.65 50.33
N LEU A 435 -0.53 -30.18 49.08
CA LEU A 435 -0.53 -28.75 48.81
C LEU A 435 -1.94 -28.20 48.96
N ARG A 436 -2.08 -27.36 50.00
CA ARG A 436 -3.13 -26.36 50.15
C ARG A 436 -3.37 -25.61 48.84
N ALA A 437 -4.66 -25.33 48.60
CA ALA A 437 -5.20 -24.44 47.58
C ALA A 437 -4.28 -23.28 47.16
N ALA A 438 -3.91 -23.25 45.88
CA ALA A 438 -3.40 -22.07 45.22
C ALA A 438 -4.55 -21.40 44.45
N SER A 439 -4.87 -20.17 44.83
CA SER A 439 -5.91 -19.37 44.21
C SER A 439 -5.57 -19.06 42.75
N ALA A 440 -6.52 -19.30 41.84
CA ALA A 440 -6.52 -18.74 40.50
C ALA A 440 -6.26 -17.22 40.54
N ARG A 441 -5.28 -16.75 39.77
CA ARG A 441 -5.05 -15.33 39.45
C ARG A 441 -4.94 -15.23 37.93
N GLY A 442 -5.76 -14.39 37.29
CA GLY A 442 -5.58 -14.11 35.87
C GLY A 442 -6.42 -13.00 35.26
N GLY A 443 -7.71 -12.86 35.59
CA GLY A 443 -8.56 -11.83 34.97
C GLY A 443 -8.13 -10.39 35.27
N ALA A 444 -7.97 -9.56 34.22
CA ALA A 444 -7.53 -8.18 34.33
C ALA A 444 -8.42 -7.37 35.30
N ARG A 445 -7.83 -6.96 36.43
CA ARG A 445 -8.48 -6.18 37.50
C ARG A 445 -8.63 -4.71 37.11
N ARG A 446 -9.38 -4.44 36.04
CA ARG A 446 -9.53 -3.11 35.42
C ARG A 446 -10.98 -2.68 35.31
N VAL A 447 -11.22 -1.37 35.34
CA VAL A 447 -12.52 -0.78 34.99
C VAL A 447 -12.32 0.30 33.94
N THR A 448 -12.97 0.15 32.79
CA THR A 448 -12.97 1.15 31.72
C THR A 448 -14.14 2.11 31.90
N VAL A 449 -13.88 3.40 31.79
CA VAL A 449 -14.89 4.47 31.87
C VAL A 449 -14.75 5.36 30.65
N THR A 450 -15.81 5.43 29.84
CA THR A 450 -15.91 6.32 28.68
C THR A 450 -16.89 7.46 28.99
N VAL A 451 -16.47 8.70 28.75
CA VAL A 451 -17.28 9.91 28.96
C VAL A 451 -17.23 10.77 27.70
N THR A 452 -18.39 11.04 27.12
CA THR A 452 -18.51 11.98 26.00
C THR A 452 -18.72 13.40 26.54
N LEU A 453 -17.84 14.32 26.15
CA LEU A 453 -17.83 15.70 26.61
C LEU A 453 -18.19 16.64 25.46
N ARG A 454 -19.09 17.60 25.72
CA ARG A 454 -19.49 18.63 24.74
C ARG A 454 -18.52 19.81 24.63
N ARG A 455 -17.56 19.91 25.55
CA ARG A 455 -16.51 20.95 25.60
C ARG A 455 -15.36 20.50 26.51
N ALA A 456 -14.25 21.24 26.47
CA ALA A 456 -13.11 21.02 27.36
C ALA A 456 -13.55 21.01 28.83
N ALA A 457 -13.19 19.95 29.56
CA ALA A 457 -13.58 19.76 30.95
C ALA A 457 -12.62 18.81 31.67
N THR A 458 -12.57 18.92 33.00
CA THR A 458 -11.91 17.93 33.84
C THR A 458 -12.94 16.92 34.35
N VAL A 459 -12.68 15.64 34.11
CA VAL A 459 -13.46 14.52 34.64
C VAL A 459 -12.76 14.02 35.90
N THR A 460 -13.48 13.95 37.02
CA THR A 460 -12.99 13.34 38.26
C THR A 460 -13.79 12.09 38.57
N ILE A 461 -13.11 10.95 38.69
CA ILE A 461 -13.70 9.66 39.01
C ILE A 461 -13.29 9.29 40.43
N THR A 462 -14.25 9.26 41.35
CA THR A 462 -14.02 8.80 42.73
C THR A 462 -14.37 7.32 42.83
N VAL A 463 -13.43 6.50 43.28
CA VAL A 463 -13.58 5.05 43.36
C VAL A 463 -13.74 4.64 44.81
N THR A 464 -14.86 4.00 45.16
CA THR A 464 -15.13 3.48 46.51
C THR A 464 -15.47 2.00 46.43
N ARG A 465 -14.84 1.16 47.26
CA ARG A 465 -15.24 -0.26 47.35
C ARG A 465 -16.59 -0.36 48.06
N SER A 466 -17.50 -1.19 47.56
CA SER A 466 -18.83 -1.37 48.17
C SER A 466 -18.69 -1.80 49.63
N GLY A 467 -19.41 -1.14 50.53
CA GLY A 467 -19.31 -1.34 51.99
C GLY A 467 -18.17 -0.57 52.69
N ALA A 468 -17.28 0.10 51.97
CA ALA A 468 -16.24 0.93 52.57
C ALA A 468 -16.77 2.31 52.98
N ARG A 469 -16.40 2.79 54.18
CA ARG A 469 -16.75 4.14 54.67
C ARG A 469 -15.95 5.28 54.00
N ARG A 470 -14.85 4.97 53.30
CA ARG A 470 -13.98 5.95 52.62
C ARG A 470 -13.65 5.52 51.20
N ALA A 471 -13.53 6.49 50.30
CA ALA A 471 -13.08 6.25 48.93
C ALA A 471 -11.63 5.74 48.91
N LEU A 472 -11.32 4.87 47.94
CA LEU A 472 -9.95 4.41 47.68
C LEU A 472 -9.07 5.52 47.07
N GLY A 473 -9.70 6.47 46.39
CA GLY A 473 -9.06 7.66 45.85
C GLY A 473 -9.78 8.16 44.59
N THR A 474 -9.15 9.11 43.90
CA THR A 474 -9.72 9.78 42.73
C THR A 474 -8.77 9.73 41.54
N VAL A 475 -9.31 9.45 40.35
CA VAL A 475 -8.62 9.59 39.07
C VAL A 475 -9.14 10.88 38.40
N LYS A 476 -8.24 11.75 37.96
CA LYS A 476 -8.59 13.00 37.27
C LYS A 476 -8.08 12.94 35.83
N LEU A 477 -8.95 13.26 34.88
CA LEU A 477 -8.63 13.34 33.46
C LEU A 477 -8.95 14.75 32.96
N LYS A 478 -8.07 15.35 32.17
CA LYS A 478 -8.32 16.66 31.53
C LYS A 478 -8.54 16.45 30.04
N ALA A 479 -9.71 16.82 29.54
CA ALA A 479 -9.98 16.90 28.11
C ALA A 479 -9.75 18.34 27.62
N LYS A 480 -8.90 18.49 26.58
CA LYS A 480 -8.57 19.80 25.98
C LYS A 480 -9.62 20.30 24.98
N LYS A 481 -10.46 19.42 24.42
CA LYS A 481 -11.53 19.74 23.47
C LYS A 481 -12.77 18.84 23.69
N ALA A 482 -13.86 19.09 22.98
CA ALA A 482 -15.04 18.22 22.96
C ALA A 482 -14.69 16.84 22.33
N GLY A 483 -15.36 15.78 22.75
CA GLY A 483 -15.11 14.42 22.24
C GLY A 483 -15.32 13.31 23.26
N LYS A 484 -15.09 12.06 22.86
CA LYS A 484 -15.07 10.88 23.75
C LYS A 484 -13.74 10.84 24.51
N LEU A 485 -13.82 10.61 25.82
CA LEU A 485 -12.67 10.40 26.69
C LEU A 485 -12.80 9.05 27.39
N THR A 486 -11.89 8.13 27.10
CA THR A 486 -11.85 6.79 27.67
C THR A 486 -10.68 6.66 28.63
N THR A 487 -10.89 6.06 29.81
CA THR A 487 -9.80 5.70 30.71
C THR A 487 -9.99 4.31 31.28
N THR A 488 -8.88 3.63 31.55
CA THR A 488 -8.85 2.31 32.17
C THR A 488 -8.22 2.40 33.56
N ILE A 489 -9.01 2.15 34.60
CA ILE A 489 -8.57 2.20 36.00
C ILE A 489 -8.15 0.79 36.42
N ARG A 490 -6.83 0.55 36.48
CA ARG A 490 -6.24 -0.70 37.04
C ARG A 490 -5.86 -0.55 38.52
N ARG A 491 -5.59 0.68 38.96
CA ARG A 491 -5.18 1.05 40.32
C ARG A 491 -5.73 2.42 40.71
N VAL A 492 -5.85 2.68 42.01
CA VAL A 492 -6.18 4.00 42.54
C VAL A 492 -5.06 4.43 43.49
N GLY A 493 -4.30 5.45 43.08
CA GLY A 493 -3.01 5.77 43.69
C GLY A 493 -2.05 4.58 43.59
N ARG A 494 -1.38 4.21 44.69
CA ARG A 494 -0.47 3.06 44.70
C ARG A 494 -1.16 1.69 44.83
N LYS A 495 -2.49 1.64 45.05
CA LYS A 495 -3.19 0.38 45.36
C LYS A 495 -3.91 -0.20 44.12
N PRO A 496 -3.63 -1.45 43.71
CA PRO A 496 -4.37 -2.11 42.63
C PRO A 496 -5.83 -2.36 43.04
N LEU A 497 -6.73 -2.41 42.05
CA LEU A 497 -8.09 -2.86 42.31
C LEU A 497 -8.08 -4.34 42.67
N LYS A 498 -8.89 -4.71 43.66
CA LYS A 498 -9.10 -6.11 44.07
C LYS A 498 -10.47 -6.61 43.59
N PRO A 499 -10.70 -7.92 43.48
CA PRO A 499 -12.04 -8.45 43.21
C PRO A 499 -13.10 -7.90 44.18
N GLY A 500 -14.26 -7.54 43.65
CA GLY A 500 -15.39 -7.03 44.42
C GLY A 500 -16.21 -5.96 43.69
N ARG A 501 -17.29 -5.52 44.33
CA ARG A 501 -18.13 -4.43 43.83
C ARG A 501 -17.55 -3.08 44.20
N TYR A 502 -17.55 -2.14 43.26
CA TYR A 502 -17.10 -0.76 43.43
C TYR A 502 -18.19 0.21 43.01
N LYS A 503 -18.28 1.31 43.75
CA LYS A 503 -19.07 2.50 43.42
C LYS A 503 -18.14 3.54 42.80
N LEU A 504 -18.40 3.89 41.56
CA LEU A 504 -17.70 4.93 40.81
C LEU A 504 -18.58 6.17 40.77
N VAL A 505 -18.09 7.30 41.28
CA VAL A 505 -18.75 8.59 41.14
C VAL A 505 -17.96 9.41 40.12
N VAL A 506 -18.52 9.55 38.92
CA VAL A 506 -17.93 10.31 37.81
C VAL A 506 -18.50 11.72 37.86
N LYS A 507 -17.63 12.73 38.02
CA LYS A 507 -18.00 14.14 38.13
C LYS A 507 -17.38 14.95 37.00
N VAL A 508 -18.19 15.76 36.33
CA VAL A 508 -17.79 16.72 35.29
C VAL A 508 -18.39 18.08 35.65
N GLY A 509 -17.55 19.02 36.09
CA GLY A 509 -18.01 20.31 36.61
C GLY A 509 -18.93 20.15 37.83
N LYS A 510 -20.17 20.65 37.74
CA LYS A 510 -21.20 20.54 38.79
C LYS A 510 -22.02 19.24 38.70
N THR A 511 -21.93 18.52 37.59
CA THR A 511 -22.73 17.31 37.33
C THR A 511 -21.98 16.06 37.79
N SER A 512 -22.68 15.10 38.39
CA SER A 512 -22.10 13.80 38.74
C SER A 512 -23.06 12.64 38.49
N LYS A 513 -22.53 11.49 38.06
CA LYS A 513 -23.27 10.24 37.90
C LYS A 513 -22.55 9.11 38.63
N THR A 514 -23.32 8.21 39.22
CA THR A 514 -22.80 7.08 40.01
C THR A 514 -23.05 5.78 39.27
N PHE A 515 -22.03 4.92 39.22
CA PHE A 515 -22.09 3.58 38.64
C PHE A 515 -21.65 2.54 39.67
N THR A 516 -22.25 1.35 39.62
CA THR A 516 -21.79 0.21 40.40
C THR A 516 -21.22 -0.83 39.44
N VAL A 517 -19.97 -1.21 39.64
CA VAL A 517 -19.24 -2.14 38.77
C VAL A 517 -18.68 -3.29 39.60
N LYS A 518 -18.70 -4.51 39.06
CA LYS A 518 -18.09 -5.68 39.69
C LYS A 518 -16.75 -5.94 39.00
N VAL A 519 -15.65 -5.76 39.72
CA VAL A 519 -14.32 -6.18 39.27
C VAL A 519 -14.19 -7.66 39.65
N ARG A 520 -14.01 -8.53 38.65
CA ARG A 520 -13.81 -9.96 38.87
C ARG A 520 -12.36 -10.25 39.26
#